data_AF-A0A1H6BT34-F1
#
_entry.id   AF-A0A1H6BT34-F1
#
_cell.length_a   1.000
_cell.length_b   1.000
_cell.length_c   1.000
_cell.angle_alpha   90.00
_cell.angle_beta   90.00
_cell.angle_gamma   90.00
#
_symmetry.space_group_name_H-M   'P 1'
#
loop_
_entity.id
_entity.type
_entity.pdbx_description
1 polymer ?
#
loop_
_entity_poly.entity_id
_entity_poly.type
_entity_poly.pdbx_seq_one_letter_code
_entity_poly.pdbx_strand_id
1 'polypeptide(L)'
;MKKLLNTLFVTQPDVYLSLDGDNIVLLKEQEKVNRIPLHNLESIVAFGYTGASPALMRYCAERNIAIVFLSMSGKFLARVVGESRGNVILRKKQYLVSESELLSAQIARNFIVG
;
A
#
# COMPACT_ATOMS: atom_id res chain seq x y z
N MET A 1 -18.44 -7.35 -11.75
CA MET A 1 -18.48 -5.97 -11.20
C MET A 1 -17.10 -5.35 -11.37
N LYS A 2 -16.97 -4.17 -12.00
CA LYS A 2 -15.67 -3.47 -12.06
C LYS A 2 -15.26 -3.11 -10.63
N LYS A 3 -14.16 -3.70 -10.13
CA LYS A 3 -13.47 -3.17 -8.94
C LYS A 3 -12.88 -1.82 -9.35
N LEU A 4 -13.54 -0.75 -8.99
CA LEU A 4 -12.89 0.56 -8.95
C LEU A 4 -11.96 0.51 -7.75
N LEU A 5 -10.65 0.52 -8.00
CA LEU A 5 -9.65 0.56 -6.94
C LEU A 5 -9.85 1.88 -6.18
N ASN A 6 -10.51 1.83 -5.03
CA ASN A 6 -10.78 3.00 -4.20
C ASN A 6 -9.48 3.43 -3.51
N THR A 7 -8.61 4.07 -4.28
CA THR A 7 -7.28 4.51 -3.87
C THR A 7 -7.26 6.01 -3.71
N LEU A 8 -6.88 6.48 -2.52
CA LEU A 8 -6.65 7.90 -2.27
C LEU A 8 -5.23 8.28 -2.69
N PHE A 9 -5.11 9.18 -3.66
CA PHE A 9 -3.82 9.75 -4.06
C PHE A 9 -3.63 11.12 -3.40
N VAL A 10 -2.59 11.24 -2.58
CA VAL A 10 -2.18 12.50 -1.93
C VAL A 10 -0.92 12.97 -2.62
N THR A 11 -1.08 13.83 -3.63
CA THR A 11 -0.01 14.32 -4.51
C THR A 11 0.56 15.67 -4.09
N GLN A 12 -0.10 16.36 -3.16
CA GLN A 12 0.38 17.63 -2.64
C GLN A 12 1.57 17.40 -1.69
N PRO A 13 2.66 18.18 -1.83
CA PRO A 13 3.76 18.14 -0.87
C PRO A 13 3.29 18.69 0.48
N ASP A 14 4.04 18.35 1.53
CA ASP A 14 3.85 18.90 2.89
C ASP A 14 2.50 18.53 3.54
N VAL A 15 1.84 17.47 3.06
CA VAL A 15 0.58 16.95 3.63
C VAL A 15 0.87 15.80 4.59
N TYR A 16 0.52 15.99 5.86
CA TYR A 16 0.56 14.96 6.89
C TYR A 16 -0.77 14.20 6.97
N LEU A 17 -0.72 12.87 7.10
CA LEU A 17 -1.90 12.03 7.19
C LEU A 17 -2.21 11.62 8.63
N SER A 18 -3.39 11.97 9.13
CA SER A 18 -3.83 11.63 10.49
C SER A 18 -5.13 10.83 10.52
N LEU A 19 -5.39 10.17 11.65
CA LEU A 19 -6.64 9.45 11.91
C LEU A 19 -7.58 10.33 12.76
N ASP A 20 -8.84 10.40 12.37
CA ASP A 20 -9.93 11.04 13.12
C ASP A 20 -11.18 10.16 13.10
N GLY A 21 -11.33 9.34 14.15
CA GLY A 21 -12.29 8.24 14.18
C GLY A 21 -12.00 7.25 13.05
N ASP A 22 -12.99 6.98 12.19
CA ASP A 22 -12.85 6.11 11.02
C ASP A 22 -12.49 6.86 9.73
N ASN A 23 -11.90 8.05 9.84
CA ASN A 23 -11.59 8.92 8.70
C ASN A 23 -10.09 9.25 8.66
N ILE A 24 -9.57 9.34 7.44
CA ILE A 24 -8.27 9.97 7.20
C ILE A 24 -8.47 11.47 7.09
N VAL A 25 -7.59 12.22 7.74
CA VAL A 25 -7.53 13.69 7.67
C VAL A 25 -6.20 14.08 7.04
N LEU A 26 -6.28 14.91 6.01
CA LEU A 26 -5.13 15.53 5.36
C LEU A 26 -4.86 16.86 6.06
N LEU A 27 -3.67 16.98 6.66
CA LEU A 27 -3.22 18.17 7.36
C LEU A 27 -2.12 18.85 6.55
N LYS A 28 -2.32 20.12 6.21
CA LYS A 28 -1.28 20.96 5.59
C LYS A 28 -1.15 22.20 6.44
N GLU A 29 0.07 22.54 6.87
CA GLU A 29 0.32 23.71 7.72
C GLU A 29 -0.55 23.74 9.00
N GLN A 30 -0.84 22.55 9.56
CA GLN A 30 -1.74 22.33 10.70
C GLN A 30 -3.24 22.57 10.44
N GLU A 31 -3.62 22.92 9.22
CA GLU A 31 -5.03 23.05 8.81
C GLU A 31 -5.57 21.76 8.20
N LYS A 32 -6.84 21.45 8.50
CA LYS A 32 -7.56 20.31 7.93
C LYS A 32 -7.98 20.63 6.51
N VAL A 33 -7.25 20.11 5.52
CA VAL A 33 -7.55 20.30 4.10
C VAL A 33 -8.72 19.42 3.66
N ASN A 34 -8.74 18.17 4.13
CA ASN A 34 -9.76 17.21 3.71
C ASN A 34 -9.96 16.11 4.77
N ARG A 35 -11.14 15.50 4.77
CA ARG A 35 -11.54 14.39 5.64
C ARG A 35 -12.31 13.35 4.84
N ILE A 36 -11.79 12.14 4.78
CA ILE A 36 -12.33 11.07 3.92
C ILE A 36 -12.57 9.81 4.77
N PRO A 37 -13.73 9.14 4.66
CA PRO A 37 -13.98 7.88 5.35
C PRO A 37 -13.07 6.75 4.85
N LEU A 38 -12.43 6.03 5.78
CA LEU A 38 -11.49 4.95 5.45
C LEU A 38 -12.19 3.64 5.05
N HIS A 39 -13.45 3.42 5.46
CA HIS A 39 -14.15 2.14 5.27
C HIS A 39 -14.33 1.71 3.80
N ASN A 40 -14.29 2.67 2.87
CA ASN A 40 -14.40 2.40 1.43
C ASN A 40 -13.05 2.40 0.71
N LEU A 41 -11.95 2.75 1.38
CA LEU A 41 -10.63 2.81 0.74
C LEU A 41 -9.94 1.44 0.79
N GLU A 42 -9.37 1.05 -0.35
CA GLU A 42 -8.52 -0.14 -0.45
C GLU A 42 -7.03 0.22 -0.29
N SER A 43 -6.65 1.46 -0.61
CA SER A 43 -5.25 1.91 -0.59
C SER A 43 -5.14 3.44 -0.47
N ILE A 44 -4.01 3.90 0.05
CA ILE A 44 -3.60 5.29 0.12
C ILE A 44 -2.20 5.39 -0.48
N VAL A 45 -1.98 6.34 -1.39
CA VAL A 45 -0.68 6.64 -1.98
C VAL A 45 -0.32 8.07 -1.66
N ALA A 46 0.73 8.27 -0.88
CA ALA A 46 1.22 9.56 -0.45
C ALA A 46 2.55 9.90 -1.14
N PHE A 47 2.61 11.07 -1.76
CA PHE A 47 3.81 11.62 -2.36
C PHE A 47 4.45 12.63 -1.41
N GLY A 48 5.78 12.55 -1.23
CA GLY A 48 6.53 13.48 -0.39
C GLY A 48 6.98 12.88 0.94
N TYR A 49 7.37 13.74 1.89
CA TYR A 49 8.15 13.36 3.07
C TYR A 49 7.39 13.43 4.41
N THR A 50 6.21 14.05 4.43
CA THR A 50 5.54 14.44 5.68
C THR A 50 5.01 13.23 6.47
N GLY A 51 4.68 12.12 5.78
CA GLY A 51 4.37 10.85 6.41
C GLY A 51 2.94 10.73 6.95
N ALA A 52 2.75 9.83 7.91
CA ALA A 52 1.45 9.53 8.50
C ALA A 52 1.56 9.26 10.00
N SER A 53 0.46 9.45 10.74
CA SER A 53 0.40 9.13 12.16
C SER A 53 0.47 7.61 12.42
N PRO A 54 1.13 7.17 13.50
CA PRO A 54 1.13 5.76 13.90
C PRO A 54 -0.28 5.18 14.11
N ALA A 55 -1.22 6.00 14.58
CA ALA A 55 -2.62 5.62 14.74
C ALA A 55 -3.27 5.28 13.39
N LEU A 56 -3.10 6.13 12.39
CA LEU A 56 -3.58 5.86 11.03
C LEU A 56 -2.91 4.62 10.44
N MET A 57 -1.58 4.49 10.59
CA MET A 57 -0.84 3.32 10.10
C MET A 57 -1.37 2.02 10.70
N ARG A 58 -1.59 1.95 12.02
CA ARG A 58 -2.18 0.78 12.68
C ARG A 58 -3.59 0.50 12.17
N TYR A 59 -4.45 1.52 12.15
CA TYR A 59 -5.84 1.38 11.71
C TYR A 59 -5.93 0.78 10.29
N CYS A 60 -5.10 1.30 9.38
CA CYS A 60 -5.01 0.84 8.00
C CYS A 60 -4.43 -0.59 7.91
N ALA A 61 -3.37 -0.89 8.66
CA ALA A 61 -2.77 -2.22 8.68
C ALA A 61 -3.76 -3.31 9.14
N GLU A 62 -4.51 -3.06 10.21
CA GLU A 62 -5.53 -4.02 10.73
C GLU A 62 -6.65 -4.29 9.73
N ARG A 63 -6.97 -3.32 8.86
CA ARG A 63 -8.06 -3.39 7.87
C ARG A 63 -7.57 -3.72 6.45
N ASN A 64 -6.29 -4.04 6.29
CA ASN A 64 -5.66 -4.29 4.98
C ASN A 64 -5.79 -3.13 3.98
N ILE A 65 -5.81 -1.89 4.49
CA ILE A 65 -5.70 -0.67 3.68
C ILE A 65 -4.20 -0.39 3.53
N ALA A 66 -3.65 -0.55 2.34
CA ALA A 66 -2.23 -0.30 2.13
C ALA A 66 -1.93 1.22 2.17
N ILE A 67 -0.86 1.64 2.85
CA ILE A 67 -0.34 3.01 2.74
C ILE A 67 1.00 2.94 2.01
N VAL A 68 1.08 3.53 0.83
CA VAL A 68 2.28 3.57 -0.01
C VAL A 68 2.88 4.97 0.06
N PHE A 69 4.16 5.06 0.38
CA PHE A 69 4.92 6.31 0.35
C PHE A 69 5.83 6.33 -0.87
N LEU A 70 5.72 7.39 -1.67
CA LEU A 70 6.51 7.64 -2.87
C LEU A 70 7.27 8.97 -2.72
N SER A 71 8.43 9.08 -3.37
CA SER A 71 9.05 10.39 -3.59
C SER A 71 8.17 11.25 -4.49
N MET A 72 8.45 12.56 -4.56
CA MET A 72 7.77 13.44 -5.53
C MET A 72 8.00 13.02 -7.00
N SER A 73 9.09 12.31 -7.29
CA SER A 73 9.36 11.72 -8.60
C SER A 73 8.70 10.34 -8.82
N GLY A 74 7.91 9.85 -7.85
CA GLY A 74 7.21 8.56 -7.93
C GLY A 74 8.05 7.35 -7.51
N LYS A 75 9.27 7.53 -7.01
CA LYS A 75 10.11 6.42 -6.52
C LYS A 75 9.49 5.82 -5.27
N PHE A 76 9.33 4.50 -5.25
CA PHE A 76 8.89 3.78 -4.06
C PHE A 76 9.83 3.99 -2.87
N LEU A 77 9.29 4.42 -1.73
CA LEU A 77 10.04 4.62 -0.50
C LEU A 77 9.71 3.53 0.51
N ALA A 78 8.43 3.38 0.84
CA ALA A 78 7.97 2.41 1.83
C ALA A 78 6.50 2.05 1.61
N ARG A 79 6.09 0.92 2.19
CA ARG A 79 4.68 0.53 2.27
C ARG A 79 4.35 0.02 3.66
N VAL A 80 3.29 0.54 4.24
CA VAL A 80 2.66 -0.02 5.43
C VAL A 80 1.54 -0.96 4.98
N VAL A 81 1.61 -2.21 5.41
CA VAL A 81 0.60 -3.24 5.15
C VAL A 81 0.28 -4.00 6.43
N GLY A 82 -0.89 -4.62 6.45
CA GLY A 82 -1.29 -5.54 7.50
C GLY A 82 -0.45 -6.81 7.56
N GLU A 83 -0.72 -7.61 8.59
CA GLU A 83 -0.07 -8.90 8.78
C GLU A 83 -0.30 -9.82 7.58
N SER A 84 0.77 -10.50 7.16
CA SER A 84 0.70 -11.46 6.07
C SER A 84 0.08 -12.78 6.56
N ARG A 85 -1.21 -12.99 6.26
CA ARG A 85 -1.86 -14.31 6.38
C ARG A 85 -1.47 -15.19 5.19
N GLY A 86 -0.18 -15.54 5.10
CA GLY A 86 0.39 -16.23 3.95
C GLY A 86 0.03 -17.72 3.88
N ASN A 87 0.00 -18.27 2.65
CA ASN A 87 -0.03 -19.71 2.44
C ASN A 87 1.42 -20.27 2.52
N VAL A 88 1.73 -20.93 3.63
CA VAL A 88 3.08 -21.47 3.89
C VAL A 88 3.45 -22.59 2.90
N ILE A 89 2.49 -23.43 2.50
CA ILE A 89 2.70 -24.51 1.53
C ILE A 89 3.09 -23.92 0.17
N LEU A 90 2.37 -22.87 -0.26
CA LEU A 90 2.69 -22.16 -1.48
C LEU A 90 4.10 -21.56 -1.44
N ARG A 91 4.47 -20.89 -0.34
CA ARG A 91 5.84 -20.33 -0.21
C ARG A 91 6.92 -21.40 -0.29
N LYS A 92 6.75 -22.52 0.43
CA LYS A 92 7.69 -23.66 0.35
C LYS A 92 7.82 -24.16 -1.09
N LYS A 93 6.71 -24.30 -1.81
CA LYS A 93 6.73 -24.73 -3.21
C LYS A 93 7.41 -23.68 -4.11
N GLN A 94 7.15 -22.39 -3.89
CA GLN A 94 7.81 -21.31 -4.63
C GLN A 94 9.34 -21.35 -4.46
N TYR A 95 9.84 -21.56 -3.23
CA TYR A 95 11.27 -21.75 -2.99
C TYR A 95 11.81 -23.00 -3.68
N LEU A 96 11.14 -24.16 -3.57
CA LEU A 96 11.58 -25.38 -4.24
C LEU A 96 11.64 -25.23 -5.76
N VAL A 97 10.71 -24.47 -6.35
CA VAL A 97 10.69 -24.20 -7.79
C VAL A 97 11.77 -23.21 -8.20
N SER A 98 12.07 -22.19 -7.38
CA SER A 98 13.13 -21.21 -7.70
C SER A 98 14.52 -21.83 -7.76
N GLU A 99 14.78 -22.89 -6.99
CA GLU A 99 16.07 -23.61 -7.01
C GLU A 99 16.22 -24.55 -8.23
N SER A 100 15.17 -24.77 -9.02
CA SER A 100 15.23 -25.61 -10.23
C SER A 100 15.25 -24.75 -11.47
N GLU A 101 16.34 -24.78 -12.24
CA GLU A 101 16.48 -24.03 -13.49
C GLU A 101 15.36 -24.37 -14.50
N LEU A 102 15.02 -25.66 -14.63
CA LEU A 102 13.99 -26.10 -15.56
C LEU A 102 12.58 -25.61 -15.16
N LEU A 103 12.21 -25.71 -13.87
CA LEU A 103 10.89 -25.31 -13.40
C LEU A 103 10.76 -23.78 -13.31
N SER A 104 11.81 -23.09 -12.87
CA SER A 104 11.81 -21.62 -12.81
C SER A 104 11.75 -21.01 -14.22
N ALA A 105 12.47 -21.55 -15.20
CA ALA A 105 12.39 -21.11 -16.60
C ALA A 105 10.98 -21.28 -17.19
N GLN A 106 10.28 -22.36 -16.84
CA GLN A 106 8.89 -22.55 -17.27
C GLN A 106 7.97 -21.42 -16.79
N ILE A 107 8.13 -20.96 -15.54
CA ILE A 107 7.36 -19.83 -15.00
C ILE A 107 7.83 -18.51 -15.63
N ALA A 108 9.14 -18.31 -15.75
CA ALA A 108 9.72 -17.07 -16.27
C ALA A 108 9.29 -16.78 -17.72
N ARG A 109 9.14 -17.82 -18.56
CA ARG A 109 8.61 -17.66 -19.92
C ARG A 109 7.24 -16.98 -19.95
N ASN A 110 6.37 -17.30 -18.99
CA ASN A 110 5.05 -16.68 -18.94
C ASN A 110 5.13 -15.19 -18.59
N PHE A 111 6.10 -14.77 -17.74
CA PHE A 111 6.31 -13.34 -17.45
C PHE A 111 6.85 -12.56 -18.65
N ILE A 112 7.62 -13.20 -19.53
CA ILE A 112 8.17 -12.58 -20.75
C ILE A 112 7.08 -12.42 -21.81
N VAL A 113 6.21 -13.42 -21.95
CA VAL A 113 5.12 -13.41 -22.93
C VAL A 113 4.02 -12.42 -22.53
N GLY A 114 3.68 -12.33 -21.24
CA GLY A 114 2.64 -11.44 -20.70
C GLY A 114 1.31 -12.15 -20.47
#